data_AF-A0A3A4QMK5-F1
#
_entry.id   AF-A0A3A4QMK5-F1
#
_cell.length_a   1.000
_cell.length_b   1.000
_cell.length_c   1.000
_cell.angle_alpha   90.00
_cell.angle_beta   90.00
_cell.angle_gamma   90.00
#
_symmetry.space_group_name_H-M   'P 1'
#
loop_
_entity.id
_entity.type
_entity.pdbx_description
1 polymer ?
#
loop_
_entity_poly.entity_id
_entity_poly.type
_entity_poly.pdbx_seq_one_letter_code
_entity_poly.pdbx_strand_id
1 'polypeptide(L)'
;MPSLYEVGPPVGVFRGFTPNPSEMQVDVVVPHGSAILPDFGAFVLVSSEPGSAAVGRVIHYHPTGPVASFSGEDYLAELGRSGDTMSEDVRKLVLRYNMRLQLMGHLSLQPHGFEFSVGARTMAAVGGAVQLPSREALEYLCNVGIHADDPSAVPSGIWCTVIKSGRTSTSGLAWTG
;
A
#
# COMPACT_ATOMS: atom_id res chain seq x y z
N MET A 1 -14.62 -15.16 10.86
CA MET A 1 -14.86 -13.74 11.16
C MET A 1 -14.05 -12.93 10.16
N PRO A 2 -14.59 -11.82 9.62
CA PRO A 2 -13.82 -10.97 8.71
C PRO A 2 -12.58 -10.43 9.43
N SER A 3 -11.45 -10.41 8.71
CA SER A 3 -10.21 -9.76 9.17
C SER A 3 -10.08 -8.43 8.44
N LEU A 4 -9.51 -7.41 9.08
CA LEU A 4 -9.14 -6.17 8.38
C LEU A 4 -7.89 -6.36 7.52
N TYR A 5 -6.94 -7.15 8.00
CA TYR A 5 -5.60 -7.26 7.43
C TYR A 5 -5.40 -8.60 6.74
N GLU A 6 -4.60 -8.59 5.67
CA GLU A 6 -4.06 -9.80 5.08
C GLU A 6 -3.08 -10.49 6.06
N VAL A 7 -3.03 -11.83 6.00
CA VAL A 7 -2.06 -12.61 6.77
C VAL A 7 -0.67 -12.39 6.18
N GLY A 8 0.16 -11.63 6.87
CA GLY A 8 1.52 -11.34 6.43
C GLY A 8 2.21 -10.28 7.29
N PRO A 9 3.52 -10.06 7.06
CA PRO A 9 4.24 -9.00 7.74
C PRO A 9 3.74 -7.62 7.30
N PRO A 10 3.93 -6.58 8.12
CA PRO A 10 3.65 -5.22 7.71
C PRO A 10 4.53 -4.79 6.54
N VAL A 11 3.93 -4.01 5.64
CA VAL A 11 4.60 -3.42 4.48
C VAL A 11 5.57 -2.33 4.93
N GLY A 12 5.20 -1.58 5.98
CA GLY A 12 6.00 -0.49 6.49
C GLY A 12 5.46 0.10 7.79
N VAL A 13 6.02 1.24 8.17
CA VAL A 13 5.72 1.94 9.41
C VAL A 13 5.29 3.36 9.12
N PHE A 14 4.17 3.79 9.69
CA PHE A 14 3.66 5.14 9.56
C PHE A 14 4.61 6.17 10.19
N ARG A 15 5.11 7.12 9.40
CA ARG A 15 6.03 8.17 9.84
C ARG A 15 5.27 9.40 10.36
N GLY A 16 4.17 9.75 9.70
CA GLY A 16 3.40 10.96 10.01
C GLY A 16 2.85 11.63 8.75
N PHE A 17 2.33 12.83 8.93
CA PHE A 17 1.76 13.64 7.85
C PHE A 17 2.85 14.33 7.05
N THR A 18 2.63 14.42 5.74
CA THR A 18 3.48 15.21 4.85
C THR A 18 3.42 16.68 5.28
N PRO A 19 4.52 17.46 5.16
CA PRO A 19 4.58 18.86 5.61
C PRO A 19 3.56 19.81 4.94
N ASN A 20 2.85 19.38 3.89
CA ASN A 20 1.68 20.09 3.39
C ASN A 20 0.38 19.49 3.99
N PRO A 21 -0.18 20.09 5.06
CA PRO A 21 -1.36 19.55 5.75
C PRO A 21 -2.64 19.63 4.91
N SER A 22 -2.65 20.42 3.83
CA SER A 22 -3.84 20.59 2.97
C SER A 22 -4.14 19.37 2.10
N GLU A 23 -3.15 18.51 1.84
CA GLU A 23 -3.29 17.40 0.89
C GLU A 23 -3.71 16.09 1.56
N MET A 24 -3.82 16.03 2.89
CA MET A 24 -4.13 14.79 3.64
C MET A 24 -3.25 13.60 3.21
N GLN A 25 -1.99 13.91 2.90
CA GLN A 25 -0.99 12.92 2.54
C GLN A 25 -0.18 12.51 3.77
N VAL A 26 0.17 11.23 3.81
CA VAL A 26 1.01 10.68 4.86
C VAL A 26 2.17 9.91 4.30
N ASP A 27 3.24 9.91 5.07
CA ASP A 27 4.49 9.25 4.73
C ASP A 27 4.61 7.94 5.51
N VAL A 28 5.00 6.89 4.80
CA VAL A 28 5.22 5.56 5.35
C VAL A 28 6.64 5.13 5.01
N VAL A 29 7.40 4.75 6.03
CA VAL A 29 8.74 4.19 5.84
C VAL A 29 8.62 2.72 5.51
N VAL A 30 9.10 2.34 4.34
CA VAL A 30 9.18 0.95 3.92
C VAL A 30 10.65 0.50 3.98
N PRO A 31 10.98 -0.44 4.87
CA PRO A 31 12.31 -1.02 4.93
C PRO A 31 12.56 -1.91 3.70
N HIS A 32 13.80 -1.95 3.23
CA HIS A 32 14.20 -2.87 2.18
C HIS A 32 14.04 -4.32 2.64
N GLY A 33 13.42 -5.14 1.79
CA GLY A 33 13.10 -6.54 2.11
C GLY A 33 11.75 -6.73 2.83
N SER A 34 10.91 -5.69 2.95
CA SER A 34 9.51 -5.91 3.34
C SER A 34 8.80 -6.76 2.28
N ALA A 35 7.91 -7.64 2.74
CA ALA A 35 7.20 -8.54 1.85
C ALA A 35 6.20 -7.73 1.02
N ILE A 36 6.50 -7.60 -0.27
CA ILE A 36 5.64 -7.04 -1.32
C ILE A 36 5.37 -5.53 -1.15
N LEU A 37 5.97 -4.74 -2.04
CA LEU A 37 5.57 -3.34 -2.20
C LEU A 37 4.23 -3.30 -2.93
N PRO A 38 3.18 -2.63 -2.39
CA PRO A 38 1.94 -2.45 -3.13
C PRO A 38 2.18 -1.60 -4.38
N ASP A 39 1.38 -1.82 -5.43
CA ASP A 39 1.49 -0.98 -6.62
C ASP A 39 0.86 0.41 -6.40
N PHE A 40 1.12 1.32 -7.33
CA PHE A 40 0.44 2.61 -7.35
C PHE A 40 -1.08 2.44 -7.43
N GLY A 41 -1.79 3.24 -6.65
CA GLY A 41 -3.25 3.22 -6.56
C GLY A 41 -3.82 2.10 -5.68
N ALA A 42 -2.98 1.22 -5.12
CA ALA A 42 -3.41 0.18 -4.19
C ALA A 42 -3.95 0.77 -2.88
N PHE A 43 -4.88 0.04 -2.26
CA PHE A 43 -5.33 0.33 -0.91
C PHE A 43 -4.40 -0.30 0.12
N VAL A 44 -4.11 0.46 1.17
CA VAL A 44 -3.36 0.02 2.34
C VAL A 44 -4.09 0.50 3.59
N LEU A 45 -3.90 -0.24 4.68
CA LEU A 45 -4.49 0.06 5.98
C LEU A 45 -3.40 0.49 6.95
N VAL A 46 -3.60 1.63 7.59
CA VAL A 46 -2.75 2.12 8.68
C VAL A 46 -3.44 1.80 10.00
N SER A 47 -2.79 0.99 10.83
CA SER A 47 -3.33 0.61 12.14
C SER A 47 -3.56 1.85 13.00
N SER A 48 -4.76 1.98 13.57
CA SER A 48 -5.14 3.10 14.43
C SER A 48 -5.59 2.62 15.81
N GLU A 49 -6.76 1.99 15.91
CA GLU A 49 -7.27 1.41 17.17
C GLU A 49 -7.60 -0.09 16.95
N PRO A 50 -7.79 -0.89 18.01
CA PRO A 50 -8.18 -2.28 17.86
C PRO A 50 -9.48 -2.43 17.06
N GLY A 51 -9.41 -3.19 15.96
CA GLY A 51 -10.56 -3.38 15.07
C GLY A 51 -10.85 -2.19 14.15
N SER A 52 -9.94 -1.22 14.04
CA SER A 52 -10.15 -0.05 13.18
C SER A 52 -8.84 0.43 12.53
N ALA A 53 -8.92 0.87 11.27
CA ALA A 53 -7.76 1.26 10.49
C ALA A 53 -8.06 2.45 9.59
N ALA A 54 -7.11 3.36 9.45
CA ALA A 54 -7.19 4.40 8.45
C ALA A 54 -6.90 3.82 7.06
N VAL A 55 -7.72 4.17 6.08
CA VAL A 55 -7.58 3.72 4.69
C VAL A 55 -6.74 4.71 3.93
N GLY A 56 -5.61 4.24 3.42
CA GLY A 56 -4.72 4.99 2.55
C GLY A 56 -4.70 4.41 1.14
N ARG A 57 -4.52 5.29 0.15
CA ARG A 57 -4.24 4.90 -1.24
C ARG A 57 -2.80 5.25 -1.58
N VAL A 58 -2.06 4.30 -2.13
CA VAL A 58 -0.68 4.54 -2.58
C VAL A 58 -0.69 5.53 -3.73
N ILE A 59 -0.02 6.67 -3.55
CA ILE A 59 0.10 7.68 -4.61
C ILE A 59 1.48 7.63 -5.27
N HIS A 60 2.55 7.61 -4.49
CA HIS A 60 3.92 7.70 -5.00
C HIS A 60 4.94 7.03 -4.07
N TYR A 61 6.06 6.58 -4.65
CA TYR A 61 7.24 6.10 -3.94
C TYR A 61 8.42 7.02 -4.23
N HIS A 62 9.20 7.35 -3.21
CA HIS A 62 10.47 8.01 -3.40
C HIS A 62 11.56 7.38 -2.51
N PRO A 63 12.78 7.18 -3.04
CA PRO A 63 13.89 6.73 -2.22
C PRO A 63 14.24 7.82 -1.19
N THR A 64 14.57 7.39 0.02
CA THR A 64 15.00 8.26 1.12
C THR A 64 16.15 7.64 1.89
N GLY A 65 16.80 8.44 2.73
CA GLY A 65 17.95 7.99 3.51
C GLY A 65 19.28 8.18 2.77
N PRO A 66 20.35 7.48 3.15
CA PRO A 66 21.69 7.77 2.66
C PRO A 66 21.92 7.41 1.19
N VAL A 67 21.00 6.65 0.56
CA VAL A 67 21.05 6.45 -0.90
C VAL A 67 20.58 7.67 -1.68
N ALA A 68 19.75 8.52 -1.08
CA ALA A 68 19.18 9.71 -1.70
C ALA A 68 20.01 10.98 -1.41
N SER A 69 21.17 10.85 -0.74
CA SER A 69 22.12 11.95 -0.57
C SER A 69 23.04 12.06 -1.77
N PHE A 70 23.69 13.22 -1.93
CA PHE A 70 24.67 13.44 -3.01
C PHE A 70 25.75 12.35 -3.07
N SER A 71 26.29 11.96 -1.90
CA SER A 71 27.24 10.83 -1.79
C SER A 71 26.66 9.47 -2.20
N GLY A 72 25.35 9.28 -2.02
CA GLY A 72 24.64 8.07 -2.44
C GLY A 72 24.42 8.05 -3.94
N GLU A 73 24.12 9.20 -4.54
CA GLU A 73 24.01 9.34 -6.00
C GLU A 73 25.35 9.05 -6.69
N ASP A 74 26.45 9.61 -6.20
CA ASP A 74 27.80 9.35 -6.70
C ASP A 74 28.16 7.85 -6.60
N TYR A 75 27.83 7.22 -5.47
CA TYR A 75 28.04 5.78 -5.27
C TYR A 75 27.24 4.95 -6.27
N LEU A 76 25.97 5.26 -6.51
CA LEU A 76 25.14 4.56 -7.49
C LEU A 76 25.67 4.75 -8.92
N ALA A 77 26.17 5.94 -9.25
CA ALA A 77 26.77 6.22 -10.55
C ALA A 77 28.08 5.45 -10.78
N GLU A 78 28.91 5.30 -9.75
CA GLU A 78 30.11 4.45 -9.81
C GLU A 78 29.73 2.97 -9.94
N LEU A 79 28.78 2.49 -9.14
CA LEU A 79 28.30 1.11 -9.18
C LEU A 79 27.76 0.73 -10.57
N GLY A 80 27.02 1.65 -11.21
CA GLY A 80 26.53 1.48 -12.58
C GLY A 80 27.65 1.46 -13.63
N ARG A 81 28.76 2.15 -13.39
CA ARG A 81 29.94 2.15 -14.28
C ARG A 81 30.81 0.90 -14.11
N SER A 82 31.01 0.44 -12.88
CA SER A 82 31.82 -0.75 -12.60
C SER A 82 31.10 -2.06 -12.96
N GLY A 83 29.77 -2.04 -13.03
CA GLY A 83 28.95 -3.23 -13.25
C GLY A 83 28.81 -4.11 -12.00
N ASP A 84 29.31 -3.64 -10.86
CA ASP A 84 29.18 -4.32 -9.59
C ASP A 84 27.74 -4.27 -9.07
N THR A 85 27.41 -5.18 -8.14
CA THR A 85 26.13 -5.16 -7.45
C THR A 85 26.32 -4.80 -5.99
N MET A 86 25.51 -3.87 -5.48
CA MET A 86 25.45 -3.54 -4.05
C MET A 86 25.13 -4.81 -3.24
N SER A 87 25.86 -5.06 -2.15
CA SER A 87 25.60 -6.21 -1.28
C SER A 87 24.26 -6.08 -0.55
N GLU A 88 23.64 -7.21 -0.21
CA GLU A 88 22.33 -7.23 0.48
C GLU A 88 22.35 -6.52 1.83
N ASP A 89 23.44 -6.61 2.58
CA ASP A 89 23.56 -5.94 3.88
C ASP A 89 23.63 -4.42 3.71
N VAL A 90 24.34 -3.94 2.69
CA VAL A 90 24.37 -2.52 2.34
C VAL A 90 22.97 -2.09 1.90
N ARG A 91 22.30 -2.83 0.99
CA ARG A 91 20.93 -2.51 0.55
C ARG A 91 19.97 -2.32 1.72
N LYS A 92 19.97 -3.21 2.71
CA LYS A 92 19.13 -3.10 3.92
C LYS A 92 19.41 -1.84 4.75
N LEU A 93 20.66 -1.38 4.77
CA LEU A 93 21.09 -0.21 5.53
C LEU A 93 20.82 1.12 4.81
N VAL A 94 21.00 1.16 3.48
CA VAL A 94 20.89 2.39 2.69
C VAL A 94 19.54 2.57 1.99
N LEU A 95 18.91 1.49 1.53
CA LEU A 95 17.65 1.58 0.79
C LEU A 95 16.49 1.69 1.78
N ARG A 96 15.87 2.86 1.80
CA ARG A 96 14.59 3.09 2.47
C ARG A 96 13.67 3.77 1.48
N TYR A 97 12.47 3.22 1.28
CA TYR A 97 11.47 3.88 0.47
C TYR A 97 10.53 4.65 1.38
N ASN A 98 10.21 5.87 1.00
CA ASN A 98 9.09 6.59 1.58
C ASN A 98 7.92 6.46 0.61
N MET A 99 6.91 5.72 1.08
CA MET A 99 5.66 5.55 0.39
C MET A 99 4.73 6.67 0.83
N ARG A 100 4.25 7.45 -0.12
CA ARG A 100 3.24 8.46 0.15
C ARG A 100 1.85 7.89 -0.08
N LEU A 101 0.97 8.12 0.88
CA LEU A 101 -0.40 7.68 0.86
C LEU A 101 -1.35 8.87 0.90
N GLN A 102 -2.42 8.79 0.11
CA GLN A 102 -3.57 9.65 0.25
C GLN A 102 -4.54 9.03 1.26
N LEU A 103 -4.82 9.72 2.37
CA LEU A 103 -5.84 9.25 3.30
C LEU A 103 -7.24 9.48 2.74
N MET A 104 -8.08 8.46 2.81
CA MET A 104 -9.46 8.50 2.30
C MET A 104 -10.51 8.51 3.41
N GLY A 105 -10.26 7.80 4.51
CA GLY A 105 -11.21 7.66 5.60
C GLY A 105 -10.79 6.56 6.55
N HIS A 106 -11.76 6.01 7.27
CA HIS A 106 -11.53 4.98 8.28
C HIS A 106 -12.38 3.75 8.03
N LEU A 107 -11.80 2.57 8.19
CA LEU A 107 -12.46 1.29 8.09
C LEU A 107 -12.54 0.66 9.48
N SER A 108 -13.76 0.39 9.94
CA SER A 108 -14.02 -0.30 11.21
C SER A 108 -14.53 -1.71 10.96
N LEU A 109 -14.04 -2.66 11.74
CA LEU A 109 -14.54 -4.03 11.78
C LEU A 109 -15.74 -4.09 12.73
N GLN A 110 -16.90 -4.42 12.18
CA GLN A 110 -18.13 -4.60 12.94
C GLN A 110 -18.48 -6.08 13.10
N PRO A 111 -19.31 -6.47 14.07
CA PRO A 111 -19.74 -7.87 14.25
C PRO A 111 -20.35 -8.51 13.00
N HIS A 112 -20.94 -7.69 12.12
CA HIS A 112 -21.65 -8.14 10.92
C HIS A 112 -20.98 -7.72 9.60
N GLY A 113 -19.76 -7.17 9.61
CA GLY A 113 -19.08 -6.75 8.39
C GLY A 113 -18.10 -5.59 8.60
N PHE A 114 -18.04 -4.70 7.62
CA PHE A 114 -17.18 -3.53 7.64
C PHE A 114 -18.01 -2.25 7.55
N GLU A 115 -17.51 -1.20 8.18
CA GLU A 115 -18.08 0.13 8.12
C GLU A 115 -17.00 1.13 7.68
N PHE A 116 -17.24 1.84 6.58
CA PHE A 116 -16.35 2.90 6.10
C PHE A 116 -16.91 4.28 6.44
N SER A 117 -16.10 5.09 7.11
CA SER A 117 -16.44 6.47 7.46
C SER A 117 -15.50 7.45 6.74
N VAL A 118 -16.10 8.33 5.94
CA VAL A 118 -15.37 9.39 5.22
C VAL A 118 -15.05 10.52 6.19
N GLY A 119 -13.84 11.07 6.10
CA GLY A 119 -13.48 12.29 6.83
C GLY A 119 -13.27 12.10 8.34
N ALA A 120 -13.30 10.86 8.84
CA ALA A 120 -12.83 10.57 10.18
C ALA A 120 -11.32 10.83 10.23
N ARG A 121 -10.93 11.92 10.91
CA ARG A 121 -9.54 12.35 11.10
C ARG A 121 -8.90 11.64 12.30
N THR A 122 -9.23 10.37 12.50
CA THR A 122 -8.61 9.59 13.57
C THR A 122 -7.15 9.42 13.20
N MET A 123 -6.28 10.13 13.93
CA MET A 123 -4.85 10.11 13.66
C MET A 123 -4.33 8.72 14.00
N ALA A 124 -3.78 8.03 12.99
CA ALA A 124 -2.92 6.90 13.26
C ALA A 124 -1.71 7.38 14.08
N ALA A 125 -1.33 6.61 15.10
CA ALA A 125 -0.15 6.93 15.88
C ALA A 125 1.11 6.73 15.02
N VAL A 126 2.07 7.66 15.14
CA VAL A 126 3.42 7.47 14.58
C VAL A 126 3.98 6.13 15.06
N GLY A 127 4.54 5.34 14.15
CA GLY A 127 4.95 3.96 14.44
C GLY A 127 3.89 2.91 14.16
N GLY A 128 2.67 3.31 13.77
CA GLY A 128 1.60 2.38 13.38
C GLY A 128 2.01 1.48 12.22
N ALA A 129 1.65 0.20 12.31
CA ALA A 129 1.89 -0.78 11.25
C ALA A 129 1.04 -0.44 10.03
N VAL A 130 1.65 -0.50 8.85
CA VAL A 130 0.96 -0.36 7.57
C VAL A 130 0.90 -1.73 6.91
N GLN A 131 -0.31 -2.19 6.62
CA GLN A 131 -0.59 -3.54 6.15
C GLN A 131 -1.54 -3.52 4.95
N LEU A 132 -1.50 -4.60 4.17
CA LEU A 132 -2.46 -4.81 3.10
C LEU A 132 -3.83 -5.16 3.70
N PRO A 133 -4.94 -4.65 3.12
CA PRO A 133 -6.27 -5.09 3.51
C PRO A 133 -6.45 -6.58 3.21
N SER A 134 -7.28 -7.25 3.99
CA SER A 134 -7.77 -8.59 3.64
C SER A 134 -8.54 -8.54 2.32
N ARG A 135 -8.74 -9.69 1.69
CA ARG A 135 -9.52 -9.76 0.45
C ARG A 135 -10.95 -9.24 0.67
N GLU A 136 -11.56 -9.60 1.79
CA GLU A 136 -12.92 -9.20 2.13
C GLU A 136 -13.01 -7.67 2.39
N ALA A 137 -12.00 -7.10 3.05
CA ALA A 137 -11.92 -5.66 3.28
C ALA A 137 -11.66 -4.89 1.96
N LEU A 138 -10.80 -5.43 1.09
CA LEU A 138 -10.53 -4.85 -0.23
C LEU A 138 -11.77 -4.87 -1.12
N GLU A 139 -12.48 -5.99 -1.18
CA GLU A 139 -13.75 -6.10 -1.92
C GLU A 139 -14.80 -5.11 -1.41
N TYR A 140 -14.90 -4.95 -0.09
CA TYR A 140 -15.77 -3.94 0.49
C TYR A 140 -15.34 -2.54 0.04
N LEU A 141 -14.08 -2.16 0.22
CA LEU A 141 -13.54 -0.84 -0.18
C LEU A 141 -13.73 -0.54 -1.67
N CYS A 142 -13.54 -1.53 -2.55
CA CYS A 142 -13.73 -1.38 -3.99
C CYS A 142 -15.21 -1.15 -4.37
N ASN A 143 -16.15 -1.55 -3.51
CA ASN A 143 -17.60 -1.44 -3.75
C ASN A 143 -18.29 -0.42 -2.84
N VAL A 144 -17.58 0.27 -1.94
CA VAL A 144 -18.15 1.34 -1.13
C VAL A 144 -18.69 2.44 -2.05
N GLY A 145 -19.99 2.75 -1.89
CA GLY A 145 -20.66 3.79 -2.67
C GLY A 145 -21.30 3.31 -3.97
N ILE A 146 -21.20 2.03 -4.31
CA ILE A 146 -21.94 1.42 -5.42
C ILE A 146 -23.25 0.82 -4.86
N HIS A 147 -24.39 1.16 -5.48
CA HIS A 147 -25.66 0.53 -5.13
C HIS A 147 -25.65 -0.94 -5.55
N ALA A 148 -26.18 -1.85 -4.72
CA ALA A 148 -26.11 -3.29 -4.93
C ALA A 148 -26.69 -3.80 -6.28
N ASP A 149 -27.51 -2.98 -6.94
CA ASP A 149 -28.15 -3.27 -8.22
C ASP A 149 -27.42 -2.67 -9.44
N ASP A 150 -26.26 -2.03 -9.25
CA ASP A 150 -25.50 -1.40 -10.33
C ASP A 150 -24.61 -2.43 -11.05
N PRO A 151 -24.70 -2.58 -12.39
CA PRO A 151 -23.87 -3.50 -13.17
C PRO A 151 -22.36 -3.18 -13.14
N SER A 152 -21.96 -2.03 -12.58
CA SER A 152 -20.56 -1.65 -12.34
C SER A 152 -19.98 -2.18 -11.02
N ALA A 153 -20.79 -2.80 -10.15
CA ALA A 153 -20.31 -3.43 -8.93
C ALA A 153 -19.24 -4.48 -9.26
N VAL A 154 -18.08 -4.39 -8.61
CA VAL A 154 -16.97 -5.31 -8.85
C VAL A 154 -17.32 -6.66 -8.24
N PRO A 155 -17.53 -7.72 -9.05
CA PRO A 155 -17.77 -9.05 -8.51
C PRO A 155 -16.56 -9.48 -7.67
N SER A 156 -16.83 -10.19 -6.57
CA SER A 156 -15.89 -10.63 -5.53
C SER A 156 -14.80 -11.61 -6.02
N GLY A 157 -14.05 -11.25 -7.06
CA GLY A 157 -12.99 -12.12 -7.57
C GLY A 157 -12.22 -11.72 -8.82
N ILE A 158 -12.48 -10.59 -9.51
CA ILE A 158 -11.89 -10.43 -10.87
C ILE A 158 -11.08 -9.14 -11.11
N TRP A 159 -11.33 -8.01 -10.43
CA TRP A 159 -10.65 -6.75 -10.82
C TRP A 159 -9.82 -6.02 -9.76
N CYS A 160 -10.05 -6.23 -8.45
CA CYS A 160 -9.13 -5.65 -7.44
C CYS A 160 -7.80 -6.43 -7.32
N THR A 161 -7.63 -7.56 -8.03
CA THR A 161 -6.40 -8.37 -8.09
C THR A 161 -5.41 -7.92 -9.19
N VAL A 162 -5.77 -6.97 -10.07
CA VAL A 162 -4.83 -6.46 -11.09
C VAL A 162 -3.57 -5.81 -10.44
N ILE A 163 -3.63 -5.50 -9.14
CA ILE A 163 -2.55 -4.96 -8.32
C ILE A 163 -1.68 -6.07 -7.66
N LYS A 164 -1.84 -7.35 -8.03
CA LYS A 164 -1.08 -8.46 -7.41
C LYS A 164 -0.32 -9.38 -8.36
N SER A 165 -0.39 -9.20 -9.69
CA SER A 165 0.38 -10.06 -10.59
C SER A 165 0.77 -9.41 -11.92
N GLY A 166 1.90 -8.71 -11.93
CA GLY A 166 2.72 -8.55 -13.12
C GLY A 166 3.42 -9.85 -13.55
N ARG A 167 2.67 -10.94 -13.78
CA ARG A 167 3.05 -12.10 -14.62
C ARG A 167 2.00 -13.22 -14.54
N THR A 168 1.21 -13.39 -15.59
CA THR A 168 1.12 -14.67 -16.31
C THR A 168 0.45 -14.49 -17.67
N SER A 169 1.27 -14.64 -18.72
CA SER A 169 0.98 -15.36 -19.96
C SER A 169 -0.34 -15.06 -20.69
N THR A 170 -0.21 -14.27 -21.76
CA THR A 170 -0.94 -14.47 -23.01
C THR A 170 -0.86 -15.93 -23.48
N SER A 171 -1.97 -16.66 -23.52
CA SER A 171 -2.23 -17.71 -24.50
C SER A 171 -3.68 -18.21 -24.42
N GLY A 172 -4.35 -18.29 -25.58
CA GLY A 172 -5.49 -19.19 -25.78
C GLY A 172 -6.82 -18.54 -26.18
N LEU A 173 -6.99 -18.29 -27.47
CA LEU A 173 -8.28 -18.09 -28.13
C LEU A 173 -9.27 -19.23 -27.85
N ALA A 174 -10.57 -18.92 -27.83
CA ALA A 174 -11.58 -19.73 -28.49
C ALA A 174 -12.77 -18.87 -28.94
N TRP A 175 -12.90 -18.74 -30.26
CA TRP A 175 -14.13 -18.35 -30.96
C TRP A 175 -15.19 -19.45 -30.79
N THR A 176 -16.47 -19.04 -30.73
CA THR A 176 -17.71 -19.64 -31.31
C THR A 176 -18.89 -19.18 -30.44
N GLY A 177 -20.00 -18.66 -30.96
CA GLY A 177 -20.42 -18.45 -32.34
C GLY A 177 -21.67 -17.58 -32.41
#